data_AF-A0A2K6R6H5-F1
#
_entry.id   AF-A0A2K6R6H5-F1
#
_cell.length_a   1.000
_cell.length_b   1.000
_cell.length_c   1.000
_cell.angle_alpha   90.00
_cell.angle_beta   90.00
_cell.angle_gamma   90.00
#
_symmetry.space_group_name_H-M   'P 1'
#
loop_
_entity.id
_entity.type
_entity.pdbx_description
1 polymer ?
#
loop_
_entity_poly.entity_id
_entity_poly.type
_entity_poly.pdbx_seq_one_letter_code
_entity_poly.pdbx_strand_id
1 'polypeptide(L)'
;MIFQIPWKHAAKHGWDINKDACLFRSWAIHTGRYKAGEKEPDPKTWKANFRCAMNSLPDIEEVKDQSRNKGSSAVRVYRMLPPLTKNQRKERKSKSSRDAKSKAKRKSCGDSSPDTFSDGLSSSTLPDDHSSYTPSCLERVSLSLADP
;
A
#
# COMPACT_ATOMS: atom_id res chain seq x y z
N MET A 1 -10.77 11.32 -25.63
CA MET A 1 -10.78 9.83 -25.73
C MET A 1 -10.80 9.24 -24.32
N ILE A 2 -11.40 8.06 -24.09
CA ILE A 2 -11.37 7.37 -22.78
C ILE A 2 -10.74 5.99 -22.98
N PHE A 3 -9.95 5.53 -22.01
CA PHE A 3 -9.31 4.21 -22.00
C PHE A 3 -9.17 3.67 -20.58
N GLN A 4 -8.93 2.36 -20.43
CA GLN A 4 -8.82 1.69 -19.13
C GLN A 4 -7.49 0.95 -19.00
N ILE A 5 -6.95 0.89 -17.79
CA ILE A 5 -5.70 0.17 -17.47
C ILE A 5 -5.97 -0.80 -16.29
N PRO A 6 -5.74 -2.11 -16.46
CA PRO A 6 -5.76 -3.07 -15.36
C PRO A 6 -4.79 -2.67 -14.24
N TRP A 7 -5.29 -2.63 -13.00
CA TRP A 7 -4.55 -2.10 -11.85
C TRP A 7 -4.35 -3.08 -10.70
N LYS A 8 -4.61 -4.38 -10.94
CA LYS A 8 -4.40 -5.53 -10.05
C LYS A 8 -3.17 -5.39 -9.14
N HIS A 9 -3.35 -5.72 -7.85
CA HIS A 9 -2.32 -5.56 -6.82
C HIS A 9 -1.25 -6.67 -6.93
N ALA A 10 0.03 -6.33 -6.77
CA ALA A 10 1.12 -7.31 -6.98
C ALA A 10 1.09 -8.47 -5.97
N ALA A 11 0.64 -8.22 -4.74
CA ALA A 11 0.47 -9.24 -3.70
C ALA A 11 -0.88 -10.00 -3.78
N LYS A 12 -1.59 -9.98 -4.92
CA LYS A 12 -2.75 -10.87 -5.14
C LYS A 12 -2.26 -12.20 -5.72
N HIS A 13 -2.84 -13.30 -5.25
CA HIS A 13 -2.64 -14.60 -5.88
C HIS A 13 -2.96 -14.55 -7.39
N GLY A 14 -2.15 -15.24 -8.18
CA GLY A 14 -2.25 -15.22 -9.65
C GLY A 14 -1.85 -13.89 -10.31
N TRP A 15 -1.17 -12.98 -9.61
CA TRP A 15 -0.47 -11.85 -10.26
C TRP A 15 0.84 -12.34 -10.89
N ASP A 16 1.09 -11.94 -12.14
CA ASP A 16 2.29 -12.32 -12.90
C ASP A 16 2.95 -11.09 -13.54
N ILE A 17 4.29 -11.05 -13.50
CA ILE A 17 5.10 -9.96 -14.05
C ILE A 17 4.92 -9.81 -15.57
N ASN A 18 4.78 -10.91 -16.31
CA ASN A 18 4.73 -10.87 -17.77
C ASN A 18 3.34 -10.48 -18.29
N LYS A 19 2.28 -10.84 -17.56
CA LYS A 19 0.87 -10.51 -17.89
C LYS A 19 0.41 -9.19 -17.30
N ASP A 20 0.65 -8.93 -16.02
CA ASP A 20 0.08 -7.78 -15.29
C ASP A 20 1.02 -6.56 -15.23
N ALA A 21 2.29 -6.68 -15.64
CA ALA A 21 3.25 -5.57 -15.66
C ALA A 21 3.89 -5.28 -17.02
N CYS A 22 3.46 -5.95 -18.11
CA CYS A 22 3.95 -5.72 -19.47
C CYS A 22 3.89 -4.23 -19.89
N LEU A 23 2.76 -3.55 -19.66
CA LEU A 23 2.59 -2.13 -19.96
C LEU A 23 3.62 -1.25 -19.22
N PHE A 24 3.82 -1.50 -17.92
CA PHE A 24 4.75 -0.73 -17.09
C PHE A 24 6.22 -1.00 -17.48
N ARG A 25 6.55 -2.24 -17.84
CA ARG A 25 7.85 -2.64 -18.40
C ARG A 25 8.12 -1.92 -19.72
N SER A 26 7.20 -1.97 -20.68
CA SER A 26 7.34 -1.33 -21.99
C SER A 26 7.46 0.20 -21.87
N TRP A 27 6.69 0.83 -20.97
CA TRP A 27 6.84 2.26 -20.68
C TRP A 27 8.19 2.60 -20.02
N ALA A 28 8.69 1.77 -19.11
CA ALA A 28 9.98 1.97 -18.48
C ALA A 28 11.15 1.82 -19.48
N ILE A 29 11.02 0.94 -20.48
CA ILE A 29 11.96 0.82 -21.60
C ILE A 29 11.86 2.06 -22.50
N HIS A 30 10.66 2.42 -22.95
CA HIS A 30 10.42 3.58 -23.82
C HIS A 30 10.92 4.91 -23.23
N THR A 31 10.86 5.07 -21.90
CA THR A 31 11.36 6.26 -21.19
C THR A 31 12.83 6.16 -20.75
N GLY A 32 13.55 5.10 -21.15
CA GLY A 32 14.95 4.87 -20.77
C GLY A 32 15.18 4.62 -19.27
N ARG A 33 14.11 4.43 -18.48
CA ARG A 33 14.15 4.20 -17.03
C ARG A 33 14.48 2.75 -16.66
N TYR A 34 14.39 1.84 -17.62
CA TYR A 34 14.78 0.44 -17.51
C TYR A 34 15.43 -0.03 -18.81
N LYS A 35 16.54 -0.75 -18.69
CA LYS A 35 17.18 -1.50 -19.77
C LYS A 35 17.17 -2.97 -19.38
N ALA A 36 16.74 -3.85 -20.28
CA ALA A 36 16.86 -5.29 -20.05
C ALA A 36 18.35 -5.70 -20.10
N GLY A 37 18.75 -6.66 -19.25
CA GLY A 37 20.13 -7.17 -19.18
C GLY A 37 21.10 -6.31 -18.34
N GLU A 38 20.96 -4.98 -18.33
CA GLU A 38 21.78 -4.08 -17.49
C GLU A 38 21.22 -3.91 -16.06
N LYS A 39 19.92 -4.16 -15.86
CA LYS A 39 19.26 -3.98 -14.56
C LYS A 39 18.22 -5.05 -14.28
N GLU A 40 18.08 -5.39 -13.00
CA GLU A 40 17.01 -6.26 -12.49
C GLU A 40 15.61 -5.66 -12.72
N PRO A 41 14.61 -6.51 -13.04
CA PRO A 41 13.25 -6.07 -13.29
C PRO A 41 12.52 -5.68 -12.00
N ASP A 42 12.11 -4.42 -11.88
CA ASP A 42 11.31 -3.93 -10.74
C ASP A 42 9.92 -3.40 -11.19
N PRO A 43 8.90 -4.27 -11.26
CA PRO A 43 7.52 -3.90 -11.57
C PRO A 43 6.88 -2.90 -10.59
N LYS A 44 7.32 -2.88 -9.33
CA LYS A 44 6.80 -1.98 -8.29
C LYS A 44 7.25 -0.55 -8.59
N THR A 45 8.53 -0.36 -8.90
CA THR A 45 9.07 0.93 -9.36
C THR A 45 8.48 1.35 -10.71
N TRP A 46 8.36 0.45 -11.69
CA TRP A 46 7.75 0.80 -12.99
C TRP A 46 6.29 1.26 -12.84
N LYS A 47 5.45 0.52 -12.09
CA LYS A 47 4.04 0.87 -11.87
C LYS A 47 3.88 2.16 -11.05
N ALA A 48 4.76 2.41 -10.08
CA ALA A 48 4.77 3.65 -9.31
C ALA A 48 5.13 4.86 -10.19
N ASN A 49 6.19 4.75 -10.99
CA ASN A 49 6.65 5.81 -11.90
C ASN A 49 5.64 6.11 -13.00
N PHE A 50 5.06 5.07 -13.62
CA PHE A 50 4.00 5.22 -14.63
C PHE A 50 2.80 6.00 -14.06
N ARG A 51 2.32 5.64 -12.86
CA ARG A 51 1.24 6.37 -12.19
C ARG A 51 1.59 7.83 -11.95
N CYS A 52 2.81 8.12 -11.50
CA CYS A 52 3.25 9.50 -11.27
C CYS A 52 3.32 10.31 -12.58
N ALA A 53 3.77 9.70 -13.68
CA ALA A 53 3.74 10.32 -15.00
C ALA A 53 2.31 10.62 -15.45
N MET A 54 1.41 9.62 -15.42
CA MET A 54 -0.01 9.76 -15.76
C MET A 54 -0.70 10.89 -14.97
N ASN A 55 -0.39 11.01 -13.68
CA ASN A 55 -0.97 12.05 -12.81
C ASN A 55 -0.33 13.44 -12.98
N SER A 56 0.71 13.57 -13.80
CA SER A 56 1.41 14.84 -14.09
C SER A 56 1.16 15.39 -15.50
N LEU A 57 0.53 14.60 -16.37
CA LEU A 57 0.18 14.98 -17.73
C LEU A 57 -1.00 15.98 -17.70
N PRO A 58 -0.87 17.18 -18.30
CA PRO A 58 -1.91 18.22 -18.24
C PRO A 58 -3.09 17.95 -19.18
N ASP A 59 -2.96 16.94 -20.03
CA ASP A 59 -3.86 16.47 -21.09
C ASP A 59 -4.47 15.09 -20.79
N ILE A 60 -4.20 14.50 -19.62
CA ILE A 60 -4.82 13.26 -19.15
C ILE A 60 -5.32 13.41 -17.70
N GLU A 61 -6.51 12.88 -17.42
CA GLU A 61 -7.11 12.85 -16.08
C GLU A 61 -7.62 11.45 -15.70
N GLU A 62 -7.62 11.13 -14.40
CA GLU A 62 -8.14 9.87 -13.83
C GLU A 62 -9.64 9.99 -13.55
N VAL A 63 -10.48 9.30 -14.31
CA VAL A 63 -11.94 9.26 -14.14
C VAL A 63 -12.27 8.30 -13.00
N LYS A 64 -12.23 8.83 -11.77
CA LYS A 64 -12.41 8.05 -10.54
C LYS A 64 -13.76 7.34 -10.47
N ASP A 65 -14.82 7.98 -10.96
CA ASP A 65 -16.20 7.49 -10.86
C ASP A 65 -16.45 6.23 -11.72
N GLN A 66 -15.61 6.02 -12.74
CA GLN A 66 -15.60 4.81 -13.57
C GLN A 66 -14.50 3.81 -13.15
N SER A 67 -13.64 4.16 -12.19
CA SER A 67 -12.49 3.35 -11.77
C SER A 67 -12.82 2.36 -10.66
N ARG A 68 -12.42 1.09 -10.83
CA ARG A 68 -12.66 0.01 -9.86
C ARG A 68 -11.38 -0.31 -9.09
N ASN A 69 -11.27 0.20 -7.87
CA ASN A 69 -10.06 0.09 -7.04
C ASN A 69 -9.94 -1.22 -6.23
N LYS A 70 -10.86 -2.18 -6.40
CA LYS A 70 -11.02 -3.38 -5.57
C LYS A 70 -11.07 -4.66 -6.42
N GLY A 71 -10.65 -5.79 -5.85
CA GLY A 71 -10.73 -7.11 -6.49
C GLY A 71 -9.56 -7.48 -7.41
N SER A 72 -9.70 -8.61 -8.11
CA SER A 72 -8.78 -9.06 -9.18
C SER A 72 -8.97 -8.25 -10.47
N SER A 73 -10.23 -7.90 -10.79
CA SER A 73 -10.66 -7.10 -11.94
C SER A 73 -10.52 -5.58 -11.73
N ALA A 74 -9.58 -5.16 -10.88
CA ALA A 74 -9.34 -3.75 -10.59
C ALA A 74 -8.84 -3.00 -11.83
N VAL A 75 -9.42 -1.84 -12.14
CA VAL A 75 -9.09 -1.01 -13.31
C VAL A 75 -9.06 0.47 -12.94
N ARG A 76 -8.19 1.22 -13.61
CA ARG A 76 -8.19 2.69 -13.62
C ARG A 76 -8.67 3.18 -14.98
N VAL A 77 -9.60 4.13 -14.98
CA VAL A 77 -10.11 4.76 -16.20
C VAL A 77 -9.46 6.13 -16.35
N TYR A 78 -8.96 6.43 -17.54
CA TYR A 78 -8.28 7.67 -17.87
C TYR A 78 -8.94 8.31 -19.10
N ARG A 79 -9.07 9.65 -19.08
CA ARG A 79 -9.61 10.45 -20.19
C ARG A 79 -8.52 11.37 -20.73
N MET A 80 -8.27 11.27 -22.03
CA MET A 80 -7.50 12.26 -22.79
C MET A 80 -8.37 13.49 -23.05
N LEU A 81 -7.87 14.65 -22.65
CA LEU A 81 -8.46 15.97 -22.84
C LEU A 81 -8.08 16.57 -24.21
N PRO A 82 -8.81 17.59 -24.70
CA PRO A 82 -8.40 18.34 -25.88
C PRO A 82 -7.02 19.00 -25.68
N PRO A 83 -6.17 19.10 -26.73
CA PRO A 83 -4.87 19.75 -26.63
C PRO A 83 -4.96 21.21 -26.14
N LEU A 84 -4.30 21.52 -25.02
CA LEU A 84 -4.23 22.88 -24.48
C LEU A 84 -3.56 23.82 -25.50
N THR A 85 -4.29 24.86 -25.92
CA THR A 85 -3.78 25.91 -26.80
C THR A 85 -2.57 26.61 -26.18
N LYS A 86 -1.67 27.11 -27.04
CA LYS A 86 -0.29 27.49 -26.66
C LYS A 86 -0.20 28.44 -25.45
N ASN A 87 -1.16 29.35 -25.30
CA ASN A 87 -1.21 30.35 -24.23
C ASN A 87 -1.37 29.73 -22.82
N GLN A 88 -2.13 28.65 -22.68
CA GLN A 88 -2.44 28.00 -21.38
C GLN A 88 -1.19 27.35 -20.71
N ARG A 89 -0.14 27.03 -21.48
CA ARG A 89 1.06 26.34 -20.97
C ARG A 89 1.92 27.22 -20.05
N LYS A 90 1.82 28.55 -20.14
CA LYS A 90 2.71 29.48 -19.43
C LYS A 90 2.34 29.66 -17.95
N GLU A 91 1.05 29.59 -17.61
CA GLU A 91 0.57 29.87 -16.24
C GLU A 91 0.74 28.68 -15.28
N ARG A 92 0.46 27.44 -15.73
CA ARG A 92 0.42 26.25 -14.86
C ARG A 92 1.78 25.86 -14.26
N LYS A 93 2.91 26.27 -14.86
CA LYS A 93 4.28 25.96 -14.37
C LYS A 93 4.62 26.63 -13.02
N SER A 94 3.86 27.64 -12.60
CA SER A 94 4.08 28.39 -11.35
C SER A 94 3.40 27.78 -10.10
N LYS A 95 2.51 26.80 -10.28
CA LYS A 95 1.78 26.14 -9.18
C LYS A 95 2.50 24.88 -8.66
N SER A 96 3.17 24.11 -9.53
CA SER A 96 3.83 22.85 -9.18
C SER A 96 5.13 22.97 -8.35
N SER A 97 5.54 24.18 -7.96
CA SER A 97 6.77 24.43 -7.20
C SER A 97 6.55 24.61 -5.69
N ARG A 98 5.30 24.75 -5.23
CA ARG A 98 5.00 25.12 -3.83
C ARG A 98 4.90 23.91 -2.89
N ASP A 99 4.34 22.79 -3.35
CA ASP A 99 4.06 21.61 -2.53
C ASP A 99 5.29 20.76 -2.16
N ALA A 100 6.48 21.08 -2.68
CA ALA A 100 7.70 20.31 -2.45
C ALA A 100 8.38 20.54 -1.08
N LYS A 101 7.95 21.54 -0.29
CA LYS A 101 8.72 22.04 0.88
C LYS A 101 8.06 21.81 2.25
N SER A 102 7.16 20.84 2.38
CA SER A 102 6.31 20.67 3.58
C SER A 102 6.36 19.30 4.27
N LYS A 103 7.40 18.46 4.07
CA LYS A 103 7.52 17.18 4.81
C LYS A 103 8.95 16.67 5.10
N ALA A 104 9.76 17.50 5.76
CA ALA A 104 11.12 17.14 6.21
C ALA A 104 11.38 17.52 7.69
N LYS A 105 10.68 16.88 8.64
CA LYS A 105 11.02 16.93 10.08
C LYS A 105 10.39 15.78 10.87
N ARG A 106 11.03 15.43 12.00
CA ARG A 106 10.67 14.38 13.00
C ARG A 106 10.93 12.94 12.50
N LYS A 107 11.55 12.02 13.28
CA LYS A 107 12.10 12.07 14.66
C LYS A 107 13.57 11.61 14.68
N SER A 108 14.31 12.04 15.71
CA SER A 108 15.62 11.48 16.10
C SER A 108 15.46 10.44 17.22
N CYS A 109 16.49 9.62 17.43
CA CYS A 109 16.67 8.75 18.58
C CYS A 109 17.20 9.50 19.83
N GLY A 110 17.23 8.76 20.95
CA GLY A 110 17.44 9.19 22.34
C GLY A 110 16.48 8.33 23.20
N ASP A 111 16.88 7.32 23.98
CA ASP A 111 18.11 7.04 24.76
C ASP A 111 18.29 7.92 26.01
N SER A 112 18.12 7.27 27.18
CA SER A 112 18.45 7.67 28.56
C SER A 112 17.67 6.77 29.54
N SER A 113 18.36 5.92 30.30
CA SER A 113 17.88 5.47 31.63
C SER A 113 18.31 6.50 32.68
N PRO A 114 17.65 6.61 33.84
CA PRO A 114 18.21 5.90 35.00
C PRO A 114 17.19 5.38 36.05
N ASP A 115 17.65 4.41 36.85
CA ASP A 115 17.03 3.91 38.07
C ASP A 115 17.00 4.95 39.21
N THR A 116 16.04 4.84 40.15
CA THR A 116 16.17 5.27 41.56
C THR A 116 14.96 4.83 42.44
N PHE A 117 15.28 4.32 43.63
CA PHE A 117 14.48 4.05 44.86
C PHE A 117 13.65 5.27 45.34
N SER A 118 12.63 5.23 46.21
CA SER A 118 11.91 4.23 47.05
C SER A 118 10.56 4.88 47.46
N ASP A 119 9.58 4.36 48.22
CA ASP A 119 9.28 3.11 48.98
C ASP A 119 7.71 2.97 48.98
N GLY A 120 6.93 2.26 49.82
CA GLY A 120 7.17 1.38 50.98
C GLY A 120 5.91 1.24 51.87
N LEU A 121 5.74 0.09 52.57
CA LEU A 121 4.66 -0.24 53.55
C LEU A 121 3.22 -0.31 52.98
N SER A 122 2.27 -1.16 53.43
CA SER A 122 2.31 -2.30 54.37
C SER A 122 1.07 -3.22 54.23
N SER A 123 1.25 -4.53 54.48
CA SER A 123 0.29 -5.55 54.97
C SER A 123 -1.13 -5.70 54.36
N SER A 124 -1.49 -6.91 53.88
CA SER A 124 -2.43 -7.86 54.58
C SER A 124 -3.04 -8.96 53.67
N THR A 125 -3.12 -10.18 54.22
CA THR A 125 -4.14 -11.26 54.00
C THR A 125 -4.56 -11.73 52.59
N LEU A 126 -4.22 -13.00 52.31
CA LEU A 126 -5.05 -14.10 51.77
C LEU A 126 -6.04 -13.86 50.59
N PRO A 127 -5.90 -14.59 49.46
CA PRO A 127 -6.98 -14.84 48.51
C PRO A 127 -7.77 -16.11 48.87
N ASP A 128 -9.10 -16.06 48.80
CA ASP A 128 -9.99 -17.22 48.95
C ASP A 128 -11.18 -17.12 47.98
N ASP A 129 -11.72 -18.29 47.62
CA ASP A 129 -12.91 -18.63 46.83
C ASP A 129 -13.27 -17.94 45.48
N HIS A 130 -13.19 -18.76 44.43
CA HIS A 130 -14.21 -19.00 43.39
C HIS A 130 -15.01 -17.82 42.78
N SER A 131 -14.85 -17.63 41.46
CA SER A 131 -15.95 -17.14 40.60
C SER A 131 -15.90 -17.75 39.19
N SER A 132 -17.07 -18.16 38.68
CA SER A 132 -17.20 -19.05 37.52
C SER A 132 -17.44 -18.30 36.21
N TYR A 133 -16.72 -18.65 35.15
CA TYR A 133 -17.21 -18.45 33.78
C TYR A 133 -16.69 -19.52 32.80
N THR A 134 -17.61 -20.20 32.13
CA THR A 134 -17.37 -21.06 30.96
C THR A 134 -18.23 -20.56 29.80
N PRO A 135 -17.73 -20.64 28.55
CA PRO A 135 -18.09 -21.78 27.68
C PRO A 135 -16.85 -22.37 26.97
N SER A 136 -16.53 -23.66 27.11
CA SER A 136 -17.18 -24.81 26.45
C SER A 136 -17.06 -24.83 24.92
N CYS A 137 -16.00 -25.47 24.39
CA CYS A 137 -15.90 -25.84 22.98
C CYS A 137 -14.90 -26.99 22.73
N LEU A 138 -15.22 -28.19 23.23
CA LEU A 138 -14.65 -29.45 22.72
C LEU A 138 -15.60 -30.63 22.99
N GLU A 139 -15.85 -31.41 21.95
CA GLU A 139 -16.91 -32.41 21.87
C GLU A 139 -16.45 -33.79 22.38
N ARG A 140 -17.35 -34.59 22.98
CA ARG A 140 -17.07 -35.97 23.41
C ARG A 140 -17.95 -36.99 22.69
N VAL A 141 -17.34 -37.82 21.84
CA VAL A 141 -17.81 -39.15 21.39
C VAL A 141 -16.54 -39.96 21.07
N SER A 142 -16.27 -41.18 21.54
CA SER A 142 -16.99 -42.03 22.52
C SER A 142 -16.00 -42.92 23.31
N LEU A 143 -16.48 -43.64 24.32
CA LEU A 143 -15.72 -44.62 25.13
C LEU A 143 -15.74 -46.04 24.53
N SER A 144 -14.61 -46.74 24.57
CA SER A 144 -14.41 -48.19 24.81
C SER A 144 -12.94 -48.55 24.55
N LEU A 145 -12.32 -49.57 25.17
CA LEU A 145 -12.44 -50.22 26.48
C LEU A 145 -11.15 -51.08 26.62
N ALA A 146 -10.63 -51.33 27.82
CA ALA A 146 -9.66 -52.43 28.03
C ALA A 146 -10.44 -53.77 28.05
N ASP A 147 -9.88 -54.97 27.92
CA ASP A 147 -8.51 -55.54 28.05
C ASP A 147 -8.47 -56.82 27.14
N PRO A 148 -7.47 -57.76 27.15
CA PRO A 148 -6.39 -58.01 28.11
C PRO A 148 -4.97 -58.20 27.53
#